data_AF-A0AAD5S1H4-F1
#
_entry.id   AF-A0AAD5S1H4-F1
#
_cell.length_a   1.000
_cell.length_b   1.000
_cell.length_c   1.000
_cell.angle_alpha   90.00
_cell.angle_beta   90.00
_cell.angle_gamma   90.00
#
_symmetry.space_group_name_H-M   'P 1'
#
loop_
_entity.id
_entity.type
_entity.pdbx_description
1 polymer ?
#
loop_
_entity_poly.entity_id
_entity_poly.type
_entity_poly.pdbx_seq_one_letter_code
_entity_poly.pdbx_strand_id
1 'polypeptide(L)'
;MPTPTRCSLRGKIWKLLLGTYRISAQEYVGLCERGQPPEVWDKIKNDTFRTFKVDERFKERVGERVIARVLGCFVWKVQDLPQSRFYNLKFSYVQGMNVLAGPFLYVMPELDAFYAFTHFIQTACPLYVQPQLEGVHCGAEVNHLATKESPSHRM
;
A
#
# COMPACT_ATOMS: atom_id res chain seq x y z
N MET A 1 20.54 -1.97 1.11
CA MET A 1 20.24 -2.08 2.55
C MET A 1 19.18 -3.14 2.75
N PRO A 2 19.36 -4.10 3.67
CA PRO A 2 18.40 -5.17 3.87
C PRO A 2 17.17 -4.67 4.62
N THR A 3 16.00 -5.18 4.24
CA THR A 3 14.75 -5.05 4.99
C THR A 3 14.85 -5.70 6.36
N PRO A 4 13.91 -5.40 7.29
CA PRO A 4 13.81 -6.15 8.53
C PRO A 4 13.75 -7.66 8.27
N THR A 5 14.63 -8.44 8.88
CA THR A 5 14.65 -9.91 8.70
C THR A 5 13.61 -10.63 9.54
N ARG A 6 13.01 -9.93 10.51
CA ARG A 6 11.95 -10.45 11.39
C ARG A 6 10.86 -9.43 11.59
N CYS A 7 9.65 -9.92 11.80
CA CYS A 7 8.49 -9.09 12.08
C CYS A 7 8.54 -8.57 13.53
N SER A 8 8.44 -7.25 13.68
CA SER A 8 8.30 -6.60 15.00
C SER A 8 6.97 -6.96 15.66
N LEU A 9 6.82 -6.66 16.96
CA LEU A 9 5.53 -6.85 17.65
C LEU A 9 4.40 -6.08 16.94
N ARG A 10 4.66 -4.83 16.54
CA ARG A 10 3.70 -4.01 15.77
C ARG A 10 3.32 -4.69 14.46
N GLY A 11 4.29 -5.22 13.73
CA GLY A 11 4.04 -5.93 12.47
C GLY A 11 3.19 -7.20 12.67
N LYS A 12 3.43 -7.96 13.75
CA LYS A 12 2.63 -9.14 14.09
C LYS A 12 1.18 -8.77 14.39
N ILE A 13 0.98 -7.70 15.18
CA ILE A 13 -0.36 -7.17 15.49
C ILE A 13 -1.06 -6.73 14.20
N TRP A 14 -0.38 -6.04 13.31
CA TRP A 14 -0.96 -5.61 12.04
C TRP A 14 -1.40 -6.78 11.17
N LYS A 15 -0.58 -7.85 11.07
CA LYS A 15 -0.98 -9.07 10.37
C LYS A 15 -2.24 -9.71 10.96
N LEU A 16 -2.37 -9.72 12.29
CA LEU A 16 -3.55 -10.22 12.98
C LEU A 16 -4.79 -9.38 12.65
N LEU A 17 -4.69 -8.05 12.78
CA LEU A 17 -5.79 -7.12 12.50
C LEU A 17 -6.25 -7.17 11.04
N LEU A 18 -5.30 -7.33 10.11
CA LEU A 18 -5.56 -7.46 8.68
C LEU A 18 -5.93 -8.89 8.27
N GLY A 19 -6.01 -9.86 9.19
CA GLY A 19 -6.30 -11.25 8.82
C GLY A 19 -5.30 -11.87 7.82
N THR A 20 -4.06 -11.37 7.77
CA THR A 20 -3.05 -11.77 6.78
C THR A 20 -2.27 -12.99 7.27
N TYR A 21 -2.86 -14.17 7.10
CA TYR A 21 -2.29 -15.45 7.56
C TYR A 21 -1.66 -16.29 6.45
N ARG A 22 -2.07 -16.06 5.20
CA ARG A 22 -1.59 -16.81 4.03
C ARG A 22 -0.60 -15.97 3.26
N ILE A 23 0.64 -16.46 3.17
CA ILE A 23 1.71 -15.87 2.37
C ILE A 23 2.36 -16.98 1.53
N SER A 24 2.80 -16.66 0.32
CA SER A 24 3.50 -17.58 -0.58
C SER A 24 4.77 -16.92 -1.09
N ALA A 25 5.93 -17.43 -0.66
CA ALA A 25 7.21 -16.95 -1.14
C ALA A 25 7.35 -17.21 -2.65
N GLN A 26 6.85 -18.35 -3.11
CA GLN A 26 6.88 -18.77 -4.50
C GLN A 26 6.07 -17.81 -5.39
N GLU A 27 4.87 -17.43 -4.96
CA GLU A 27 4.07 -16.43 -5.68
C GLU A 27 4.81 -15.09 -5.74
N TYR A 28 5.32 -14.61 -4.60
CA TYR A 28 6.01 -13.33 -4.55
C TYR A 28 7.29 -13.29 -5.40
N VAL A 29 8.08 -14.37 -5.38
CA VAL A 29 9.26 -14.51 -6.24
C VAL A 29 8.86 -14.52 -7.71
N GLY A 30 7.83 -15.29 -8.08
CA GLY A 30 7.32 -15.31 -9.45
C GLY A 30 6.82 -13.94 -9.93
N LEU A 31 6.26 -13.12 -9.04
CA LEU A 31 5.90 -11.72 -9.35
C LEU A 31 7.14 -10.82 -9.51
N CYS A 32 8.18 -11.01 -8.67
CA CYS A 32 9.44 -10.27 -8.78
C CYS A 32 10.16 -10.56 -10.11
N GLU A 33 10.14 -11.82 -10.56
CA GLU A 33 10.82 -12.28 -11.77
C GLU A 33 10.23 -11.70 -13.06
N ARG A 34 8.97 -11.23 -13.03
CA ARG A 34 8.33 -10.52 -14.16
C ARG A 34 8.94 -9.15 -14.43
N GLY A 35 9.79 -8.64 -13.53
CA GLY A 35 10.41 -7.33 -13.68
C GLY A 35 9.44 -6.18 -13.39
N GLN A 36 9.70 -5.02 -13.98
CA GLN A 36 8.95 -3.80 -13.67
C GLN A 36 7.71 -3.64 -14.55
N PRO A 37 6.54 -3.25 -13.99
CA PRO A 37 5.33 -3.02 -14.77
C PRO A 37 5.45 -1.74 -15.62
N PRO A 38 5.55 -1.86 -16.96
CA PRO A 38 5.98 -0.75 -17.81
C PRO A 38 5.02 0.45 -17.77
N GLU A 39 3.72 0.21 -17.65
CA GLU A 39 2.68 1.26 -17.69
C GLU A 39 2.73 2.23 -16.52
N VAL A 40 3.29 1.81 -15.37
CA VAL A 40 3.26 2.58 -14.12
C VAL A 40 4.64 2.73 -13.48
N TRP A 41 5.68 2.12 -14.05
CA TRP A 41 7.01 2.09 -13.46
C TRP A 41 7.60 3.48 -13.21
N ASP A 42 7.46 4.40 -14.15
CA ASP A 42 7.98 5.77 -13.98
C ASP A 42 7.32 6.49 -12.80
N LYS A 43 6.01 6.26 -12.58
CA LYS A 43 5.29 6.80 -11.41
C LYS A 43 5.83 6.21 -10.11
N ILE A 44 5.98 4.88 -10.06
CA ILE A 44 6.54 4.17 -8.91
C ILE A 44 7.94 4.69 -8.59
N LYS A 45 8.82 4.79 -9.59
CA LYS A 45 10.20 5.28 -9.43
C LYS A 45 10.22 6.71 -8.90
N ASN A 46 9.41 7.59 -9.48
CA ASN A 46 9.36 9.00 -9.07
C ASN A 46 8.83 9.17 -7.64
N ASP A 47 7.86 8.36 -7.22
CA ASP A 47 7.28 8.43 -5.87
C ASP A 47 8.19 7.79 -4.82
N THR A 48 8.78 6.63 -5.13
CA THR A 48 9.71 5.93 -4.22
C THR A 48 10.94 6.76 -3.90
N PHE A 49 11.50 7.46 -4.90
CA PHE A 49 12.61 8.41 -4.68
C PHE A 49 12.28 9.54 -3.69
N ARG A 50 11.00 9.96 -3.61
CA ARG A 50 10.53 11.01 -2.69
C ARG A 50 10.07 10.46 -1.34
N THR A 51 10.01 9.14 -1.16
CA THR A 51 9.39 8.48 -0.01
C THR A 51 10.26 8.60 1.24
N PHE A 52 9.75 9.28 2.28
CA PHE A 52 10.45 9.48 3.56
C PHE A 52 11.89 10.00 3.40
N LYS A 53 12.11 10.87 2.40
CA LYS A 53 13.44 11.34 1.98
C LYS A 53 14.21 12.08 3.09
N VAL A 54 13.55 12.57 4.14
CA VAL A 54 14.21 13.28 5.25
C VAL A 54 14.30 12.43 6.53
N ASP A 55 13.73 11.23 6.54
CA ASP A 55 13.74 10.34 7.70
C ASP A 55 14.90 9.34 7.60
N GLU A 56 16.02 9.67 8.25
CA GLU A 56 17.21 8.82 8.23
C GLU A 56 16.97 7.46 8.90
N ARG A 57 16.18 7.41 9.98
CA ARG A 57 15.83 6.14 10.65
C ARG A 57 15.02 5.23 9.74
N PHE A 58 14.17 5.81 8.89
CA PHE A 58 13.43 5.06 7.89
C PHE A 58 14.37 4.50 6.83
N LYS A 59 15.26 5.32 6.26
CA LYS A 59 16.21 4.90 5.22
C LYS A 59 17.18 3.81 5.67
N GLU A 60 17.58 3.84 6.94
CA GLU A 60 18.40 2.78 7.54
C GLU A 60 17.71 1.42 7.51
N ARG A 61 16.37 1.40 7.57
CA ARG A 61 15.57 0.17 7.66
C ARG A 61 14.93 -0.25 6.34
N VAL A 62 14.58 0.70 5.49
CA VAL A 62 13.79 0.46 4.28
C VAL A 62 14.49 1.10 3.10
N GLY A 63 15.01 0.25 2.21
CA GLY A 63 15.62 0.70 0.96
C GLY A 63 14.56 1.05 -0.09
N GLU A 64 14.79 2.13 -0.84
CA GLU A 64 13.93 2.57 -1.96
C GLU A 64 13.58 1.42 -2.93
N ARG A 65 14.60 0.61 -3.30
CA ARG A 65 14.44 -0.52 -4.23
C ARG A 65 13.41 -1.55 -3.76
N VAL A 66 13.28 -1.73 -2.44
CA VAL A 66 12.32 -2.66 -1.84
C VAL A 66 10.91 -2.11 -1.97
N ILE A 67 10.72 -0.81 -1.69
CA ILE A 67 9.42 -0.14 -1.85
C ILE A 67 8.98 -0.27 -3.31
N ALA A 68 9.88 0.05 -4.26
CA ALA A 68 9.60 -0.07 -5.68
C ALA A 68 9.26 -1.50 -6.10
N ARG A 69 9.96 -2.51 -5.58
CA ARG A 69 9.69 -3.92 -5.87
C ARG A 69 8.36 -4.39 -5.31
N VAL A 70 8.01 -4.06 -4.07
CA VAL A 70 6.71 -4.38 -3.46
C VAL A 70 5.57 -3.76 -4.26
N LEU A 71 5.69 -2.48 -4.63
CA LEU A 71 4.67 -1.80 -5.44
C LEU A 71 4.56 -2.41 -6.84
N GLY A 72 5.67 -2.76 -7.48
CA GLY A 72 5.68 -3.42 -8.79
C GLY A 72 5.01 -4.80 -8.75
N CYS A 73 5.36 -5.63 -7.75
CA CYS A 73 4.74 -6.93 -7.54
C CYS A 73 3.24 -6.81 -7.22
N PHE A 74 2.84 -5.76 -6.51
CA PHE A 74 1.42 -5.50 -6.24
C PHE A 74 0.66 -5.27 -7.55
N VAL A 75 1.21 -4.45 -8.47
CA VAL A 75 0.60 -4.21 -9.79
C VAL A 75 0.43 -5.51 -10.55
N TRP A 76 1.46 -6.35 -10.62
CA TRP A 76 1.34 -7.66 -11.27
C TRP A 76 0.29 -8.55 -10.62
N LYS A 77 0.26 -8.60 -9.28
CA LYS A 77 -0.70 -9.42 -8.55
C LYS A 77 -2.14 -8.99 -8.82
N VAL A 78 -2.42 -7.69 -8.85
CA VAL A 78 -3.78 -7.20 -9.08
C VAL A 78 -4.21 -7.28 -10.54
N GLN A 79 -3.27 -7.25 -11.49
CA GLN A 79 -3.55 -7.50 -12.91
C GLN A 79 -3.95 -8.97 -13.16
N ASP A 80 -3.35 -9.91 -12.42
CA ASP A 80 -3.70 -11.33 -12.52
C ASP A 80 -5.05 -11.67 -11.86
N LEU A 81 -5.63 -10.76 -11.09
CA LEU A 81 -6.92 -11.02 -10.44
C LEU A 81 -8.04 -11.07 -11.50
N PRO A 82 -8.94 -12.05 -11.41
CA PRO A 82 -10.12 -12.05 -12.26
C PRO A 82 -10.93 -10.79 -11.97
N GLN A 83 -11.43 -10.15 -13.03
CA GLN A 83 -12.36 -9.03 -12.88
C GLN A 83 -13.52 -9.46 -11.98
N SER A 84 -13.68 -8.78 -10.85
CA SER A 84 -14.78 -9.05 -9.93
C SER A 84 -16.10 -8.79 -10.66
N ARG A 85 -16.97 -9.80 -10.71
CA ARG A 85 -18.30 -9.68 -11.32
C ARG A 85 -19.25 -8.80 -10.51
N PHE A 86 -18.92 -8.54 -9.24
CA PHE A 86 -19.78 -7.81 -8.30
C PHE A 86 -19.35 -6.35 -8.10
N TYR A 87 -18.10 -6.00 -8.42
CA TYR A 87 -17.55 -4.64 -8.27
C TYR A 87 -16.58 -4.32 -9.41
N ASN A 88 -16.80 -3.22 -10.15
CA ASN A 88 -15.93 -2.76 -11.24
C ASN A 88 -14.62 -2.11 -10.74
N LEU A 89 -13.96 -2.70 -9.75
CA LEU A 89 -12.71 -2.16 -9.19
C LEU A 89 -11.55 -2.49 -10.13
N LYS A 90 -10.88 -1.45 -10.64
CA LYS A 90 -9.67 -1.57 -11.45
C LYS A 90 -8.47 -1.18 -10.61
N PHE A 91 -7.96 -2.15 -9.85
CA PHE A 91 -6.75 -1.94 -9.07
C PHE A 91 -5.54 -1.73 -9.99
N SER A 92 -4.84 -0.63 -9.77
CA SER A 92 -3.55 -0.32 -10.39
C SER A 92 -2.74 0.52 -9.39
N TYR A 93 -1.53 0.93 -9.78
CA TYR A 93 -0.75 1.86 -8.99
C TYR A 93 -1.32 3.28 -9.07
N VAL A 94 -1.56 3.89 -7.91
CA VAL A 94 -1.95 5.31 -7.75
C VAL A 94 -0.90 6.03 -6.91
N GLN A 95 -0.64 7.30 -7.24
CA GLN A 95 0.31 8.13 -6.49
C GLN A 95 -0.07 8.19 -5.00
N GLY A 96 0.92 8.00 -4.13
CA GLY A 96 0.75 7.95 -2.67
C GLY A 96 0.75 6.55 -2.08
N MET A 97 0.61 5.49 -2.89
CA MET A 97 0.69 4.11 -2.41
C MET A 97 2.07 3.76 -1.82
N ASN A 98 3.13 4.43 -2.26
CA ASN A 98 4.48 4.36 -1.68
C ASN A 98 4.49 4.72 -0.18
N VAL A 99 3.73 5.74 0.22
CA VAL A 99 3.61 6.17 1.62
C VAL A 99 2.84 5.15 2.43
N LEU A 100 1.84 4.48 1.83
CA LEU A 100 1.09 3.40 2.48
C LEU A 100 1.93 2.13 2.65
N ALA A 101 2.78 1.80 1.67
CA ALA A 101 3.66 0.63 1.74
C ALA A 101 4.79 0.79 2.78
N GLY A 102 5.29 2.01 2.98
CA GLY A 102 6.42 2.31 3.86
C GLY A 102 6.27 1.80 5.30
N PRO A 103 5.17 2.09 6.02
CA PRO A 103 4.95 1.61 7.37
C PRO A 103 4.99 0.09 7.50
N PHE A 104 4.45 -0.66 6.54
CA PHE A 104 4.55 -2.13 6.52
C PHE A 104 6.02 -2.55 6.42
N LEU A 105 6.73 -2.03 5.41
CA LEU A 105 8.14 -2.34 5.18
C LEU A 105 9.06 -1.96 6.35
N TYR A 106 8.68 -0.95 7.14
CA TYR A 106 9.43 -0.53 8.31
C TYR A 106 9.33 -1.55 9.47
N VAL A 107 8.19 -2.23 9.61
CA VAL A 107 7.87 -3.04 10.79
C VAL A 107 7.91 -4.55 10.55
N MET A 108 7.96 -5.01 9.30
CA MET A 108 7.96 -6.43 8.95
C MET A 108 8.84 -6.74 7.72
N PRO A 109 9.25 -8.01 7.53
CA PRO A 109 9.99 -8.45 6.36
C PRO A 109 9.24 -8.19 5.07
N GLU A 110 9.98 -8.07 3.97
CA GLU A 110 9.44 -7.71 2.67
C GLU A 110 8.27 -8.58 2.20
N LEU A 111 8.40 -9.90 2.34
CA LEU A 111 7.33 -10.84 1.98
C LEU A 111 6.07 -10.59 2.82
N ASP A 112 6.22 -10.44 4.13
CA ASP A 112 5.11 -10.13 5.03
C ASP A 112 4.47 -8.78 4.67
N ALA A 113 5.31 -7.78 4.40
CA ALA A 113 4.89 -6.42 4.06
C ALA A 113 4.11 -6.40 2.75
N PHE A 114 4.56 -7.16 1.74
CA PHE A 114 3.86 -7.31 0.47
C PHE A 114 2.43 -7.83 0.66
N TYR A 115 2.25 -8.92 1.41
CA TYR A 115 0.92 -9.48 1.65
C TYR A 115 0.07 -8.60 2.54
N ALA A 116 0.62 -8.03 3.61
CA ALA A 116 -0.11 -7.14 4.51
C ALA A 116 -0.58 -5.87 3.79
N PHE A 117 0.31 -5.26 2.99
CA PHE A 117 -0.03 -4.11 2.14
C PHE A 117 -1.09 -4.48 1.10
N THR A 118 -0.91 -5.58 0.37
CA THR A 118 -1.88 -6.03 -0.65
C THR A 118 -3.25 -6.23 -0.04
N HIS A 119 -3.32 -6.94 1.11
CA HIS A 119 -4.57 -7.19 1.80
C HIS A 119 -5.22 -5.88 2.28
N PHE A 120 -4.44 -5.00 2.91
CA PHE A 120 -4.91 -3.68 3.35
C PHE A 120 -5.55 -2.88 2.20
N ILE A 121 -4.90 -2.83 1.04
CA ILE A 121 -5.43 -2.11 -0.13
C ILE A 121 -6.73 -2.74 -0.63
N GLN A 122 -6.82 -4.07 -0.64
CA GLN A 122 -8.00 -4.78 -1.15
C GLN A 122 -9.20 -4.77 -0.20
N THR A 123 -8.97 -4.75 1.11
CA THR A 123 -10.05 -4.94 2.10
C THR A 123 -10.35 -3.70 2.92
N ALA A 124 -9.34 -2.93 3.32
CA ALA A 124 -9.52 -1.75 4.17
C ALA A 124 -9.64 -0.45 3.36
N CYS A 125 -8.98 -0.36 2.21
CA CYS A 125 -8.95 0.85 1.39
C CYS A 125 -9.27 0.64 -0.11
N PRO A 126 -10.25 -0.20 -0.49
CA PRO A 126 -10.48 -0.56 -1.90
C PRO A 126 -10.87 0.64 -2.79
N LEU A 127 -11.54 1.65 -2.23
CA LEU A 127 -11.97 2.86 -2.94
C LEU A 127 -10.91 3.96 -2.98
N TYR A 128 -9.92 3.91 -2.08
CA TYR A 128 -8.86 4.93 -2.00
C TYR A 128 -7.89 4.84 -3.19
N VAL A 129 -7.73 3.66 -3.75
CA VAL A 129 -6.80 3.38 -4.85
C VAL A 129 -7.49 3.18 -6.20
N GLN A 130 -8.77 3.53 -6.31
CA GLN A 130 -9.42 3.55 -7.62
C GLN A 130 -8.90 4.71 -8.47
N PRO A 131 -8.90 4.57 -9.80
CA PRO A 131 -8.81 5.71 -10.70
C PRO A 131 -9.78 6.82 -10.24
N GLN A 132 -9.35 8.08 -10.34
CA GLN A 132 -10.09 9.26 -9.85
C GLN A 132 -10.29 9.37 -8.32
N LEU A 133 -9.71 8.47 -7.50
CA LEU A 133 -9.76 8.58 -6.04
C LEU A 133 -11.20 8.69 -5.50
N GLU A 134 -12.15 7.92 -6.02
CA GLU A 134 -13.57 7.99 -5.62
C GLU A 134 -13.78 7.95 -4.09
N GLY A 135 -12.98 7.15 -3.37
CA GLY A 135 -13.02 7.12 -1.91
C GLY A 135 -12.60 8.43 -1.22
N VAL A 136 -11.72 9.22 -1.83
CA VAL A 136 -11.32 10.55 -1.31
C VAL A 136 -12.46 11.55 -1.45
N HIS A 137 -13.21 11.48 -2.56
CA HIS A 137 -14.38 12.31 -2.76
C HIS A 137 -15.48 11.99 -1.73
N CYS A 138 -15.77 10.71 -1.50
CA CYS A 138 -16.70 10.29 -0.45
C CYS A 138 -16.21 10.71 0.95
N GLY A 139 -14.92 10.56 1.24
CA GLY A 139 -14.34 10.95 2.53
C GLY A 139 -14.38 12.46 2.79
N ALA A 140 -14.13 13.28 1.77
CA ALA A 140 -14.23 14.74 1.86
C ALA A 140 -15.68 15.19 2.14
N GLU A 141 -16.66 14.54 1.52
CA GLU A 141 -18.08 14.81 1.76
C GLU A 141 -18.48 14.51 3.20
N VAL A 142 -18.05 13.37 3.76
CA VAL A 142 -18.31 13.03 5.17
C VAL A 142 -17.68 14.05 6.13
N ASN A 143 -16.47 14.52 5.85
CA ASN A 143 -15.84 15.56 6.65
C ASN A 143 -16.61 16.90 6.58
N HIS A 144 -17.16 17.24 5.41
CA HIS A 144 -18.01 18.41 5.24
C HIS A 144 -19.32 18.31 6.04
N LEU A 145 -19.89 17.11 6.19
CA LEU A 145 -21.04 16.86 7.06
C LEU A 145 -20.68 16.97 8.55
N ALA A 146 -19.55 16.39 8.98
CA ALA A 146 -19.10 16.45 10.37
C ALA A 146 -18.77 17.88 10.85
N THR A 147 -18.30 18.73 9.94
CA THR A 147 -18.02 20.15 10.23
C THR A 147 -19.28 21.02 10.27
N LYS A 148 -20.37 20.61 9.62
CA LYS A 148 -21.70 21.26 9.77
C LYS A 148 -22.37 20.93 11.10
N GLU A 149 -22.07 19.78 11.69
CA GLU A 149 -22.60 19.31 12.98
C GLU A 149 -21.83 19.86 14.19
N SER A 150 -20.71 20.57 13.99
CA SER A 150 -19.96 21.22 15.08
C SER A 150 -20.61 22.58 15.39
N PRO A 151 -21.34 22.76 16.51
CA PRO A 151 -21.87 24.07 16.87
C PRO A 151 -20.70 24.92 17.36
N SER A 152 -20.17 25.75 16.48
CA SER A 152 -19.28 26.83 16.89
C SER A 152 -20.05 27.75 17.83
N HIS A 153 -19.44 27.94 19.01
CA HIS A 153 -19.85 28.83 20.09
C HIS A 153 -20.48 30.13 19.57
N ARG A 154 -21.76 30.33 19.84
CA ARG A 154 -22.32 31.67 20.00
C ARG A 154 -22.01 32.11 21.43
N MET A 155 -20.97 32.92 21.59
CA MET A 155 -20.94 33.97 22.61
C MET A 155 -21.28 35.28 21.94
#